data_AF-A0A226HIM6-F1
#
_entry.id   AF-A0A226HIM6-F1
#
_cell.length_a   1.000
_cell.length_b   1.000
_cell.length_c   1.000
_cell.angle_alpha   90.00
_cell.angle_beta   90.00
_cell.angle_gamma   90.00
#
_symmetry.space_group_name_H-M   'P 1'
#
loop_
_entity.id
_entity.type
_entity.pdbx_description
1 polymer ?
#
loop_
_entity_poly.entity_id
_entity_poly.type
_entity_poly.pdbx_seq_one_letter_code
_entity_poly.pdbx_strand_id
1 'polypeptide(L)'
;MFFSLFSRAQENKTYSNLKEGLNVALSENKKVILIFSGSDWCKSCMKLKENVLDSNSFRAFCSVNMVLVSIDFPRNKSNINKNEIKYREQIAAEYNPNGIFPYVLILDEKGIVQKTLEGYRGEDAEVYINQIQ
;
A
#
# COMPACT_ATOMS: atom_id res chain seq x y z
N MET A 1 -16.35 8.35 37.85
CA MET A 1 -15.36 7.59 37.05
C MET A 1 -15.97 7.30 35.69
N PHE A 2 -15.58 8.05 34.66
CA PHE A 2 -15.77 7.65 33.26
C PHE A 2 -14.53 8.14 32.52
N PHE A 3 -13.48 7.34 32.55
CA PHE A 3 -12.38 7.50 31.59
C PHE A 3 -12.96 7.06 30.24
N SER A 4 -13.47 8.01 29.46
CA SER A 4 -13.64 7.79 28.03
C SER A 4 -12.26 7.57 27.44
N LEU A 5 -11.89 6.30 27.31
CA LEU A 5 -10.86 5.85 26.40
C LEU A 5 -11.36 6.20 25.01
N PHE A 6 -11.01 7.39 24.52
CA PHE A 6 -10.98 7.64 23.10
C PHE A 6 -9.90 6.71 22.52
N SER A 7 -10.29 5.48 22.18
CA SER A 7 -9.54 4.68 21.21
C SER A 7 -9.62 5.44 19.90
N ARG A 8 -8.69 6.37 19.71
CA ARG A 8 -8.44 6.99 18.42
C ARG A 8 -7.91 5.87 17.54
N ALA A 9 -8.78 5.28 16.72
CA ALA A 9 -8.36 4.35 15.68
C ALA A 9 -7.21 5.04 14.93
N GLN A 10 -6.00 4.50 15.06
CA GLN A 10 -4.82 5.05 14.42
C GLN A 10 -5.05 4.85 12.91
N GLU A 11 -5.43 5.91 12.23
CA GLU A 11 -5.57 5.89 10.78
C GLU A 11 -4.17 5.60 10.22
N ASN A 12 -4.00 4.47 9.54
CA ASN A 12 -2.69 4.13 8.98
C ASN A 12 -2.36 5.13 7.89
N LYS A 13 -1.30 5.89 8.12
CA LYS A 13 -0.73 6.76 7.10
C LYS A 13 -0.26 5.90 5.92
N THR A 14 -0.78 6.18 4.73
CA THR A 14 -0.26 5.65 3.47
C THR A 14 0.76 6.63 2.90
N TYR A 15 1.96 6.15 2.64
CA TYR A 15 3.07 6.93 2.09
C TYR A 15 3.06 6.88 0.57
N SER A 16 3.40 7.99 -0.10
CA SER A 16 3.61 8.02 -1.56
C SER A 16 5.08 7.90 -1.96
N ASN A 17 5.99 7.84 -0.97
CA ASN A 17 7.42 7.70 -1.14
C ASN A 17 7.91 6.43 -0.44
N LEU A 18 8.49 5.50 -1.20
CA LEU A 18 9.01 4.23 -0.70
C LEU A 18 10.15 4.42 0.30
N LYS A 19 11.04 5.41 0.10
CA LYS A 19 12.14 5.65 1.04
C LYS A 19 11.62 6.13 2.39
N GLU A 20 10.61 7.00 2.40
CA GLU A 20 9.95 7.41 3.65
C GLU A 20 9.29 6.20 4.33
N GLY A 21 8.58 5.37 3.57
CA GLY A 21 7.95 4.14 4.10
C GLY A 21 8.96 3.15 4.68
N LEU A 22 10.08 2.92 4.00
CA LEU A 22 11.15 2.04 4.48
C LEU A 22 11.81 2.56 5.75
N ASN A 23 12.05 3.87 5.84
CA ASN A 23 12.60 4.47 7.07
C ASN A 23 11.66 4.26 8.27
N VAL A 24 10.36 4.41 8.07
CA VAL A 24 9.35 4.19 9.12
C VAL A 24 9.28 2.72 9.47
N ALA A 25 9.24 1.83 8.48
CA ALA A 25 9.25 0.39 8.64
C ALA A 25 10.45 -0.09 9.47
N LEU A 26 11.65 0.42 9.16
CA LEU A 26 12.86 0.14 9.91
C LEU A 26 12.75 0.63 11.37
N SER A 27 12.22 1.84 11.59
CA SER A 27 12.08 2.41 12.95
C SER A 27 11.03 1.69 13.80
N GLU A 28 9.98 1.17 13.18
CA GLU A 28 8.87 0.50 13.84
C GLU A 28 9.01 -1.04 13.83
N ASN A 29 10.09 -1.57 13.24
CA ASN A 29 10.31 -2.99 13.01
C ASN A 29 9.13 -3.68 12.30
N LYS A 30 8.65 -3.04 11.23
CA LYS A 30 7.54 -3.50 10.39
C LYS A 30 8.03 -3.82 8.99
N LYS A 31 7.24 -4.63 8.26
CA LYS A 31 7.41 -4.81 6.81
C LYS A 31 6.73 -3.66 6.05
N VAL A 32 6.99 -3.56 4.74
CA VAL A 32 6.31 -2.61 3.85
C VAL A 32 5.37 -3.35 2.90
N ILE A 33 4.15 -2.84 2.73
CA ILE A 33 3.28 -3.20 1.61
C ILE A 33 3.42 -2.10 0.56
N LEU A 34 4.03 -2.43 -0.57
CA LEU A 34 4.17 -1.54 -1.72
C LEU A 34 3.07 -1.86 -2.74
N ILE A 35 2.22 -0.88 -3.02
CA ILE A 35 1.01 -1.03 -3.84
C ILE A 35 1.14 -0.19 -5.09
N PHE A 36 1.19 -0.84 -6.25
CA PHE A 36 1.05 -0.20 -7.55
C PHE A 36 -0.42 -0.20 -7.97
N SER A 37 -0.96 0.97 -8.28
CA SER A 37 -2.37 1.14 -8.64
C SER A 37 -2.56 2.16 -9.77
N GLY A 38 -3.73 2.13 -10.40
CA GLY A 38 -4.22 3.18 -11.29
C GLY A 38 -5.59 3.64 -10.84
N SER A 39 -5.64 4.63 -9.96
CA SER A 39 -6.82 4.99 -9.16
C SER A 39 -8.06 5.42 -9.94
N ASP A 40 -7.93 5.84 -11.20
CA ASP A 40 -9.04 6.35 -12.03
C ASP A 40 -9.31 5.51 -13.30
N TRP A 41 -8.53 4.45 -13.58
CA TRP A 41 -8.74 3.62 -14.78
C TRP A 41 -8.62 2.11 -14.53
N CYS A 42 -8.00 1.68 -13.43
CA CYS A 42 -7.87 0.27 -13.10
C CYS A 42 -9.03 -0.17 -12.19
N LYS A 43 -10.06 -0.77 -12.77
CA LYS A 43 -11.26 -1.24 -12.04
C LYS A 43 -10.92 -2.21 -10.91
N SER A 44 -10.00 -3.15 -11.13
CA SER A 44 -9.56 -4.09 -10.10
C SER A 44 -8.80 -3.40 -8.97
N CYS A 45 -8.05 -2.33 -9.25
CA CYS A 45 -7.35 -1.55 -8.22
C CYS A 45 -8.35 -0.82 -7.32
N MET A 46 -9.38 -0.19 -7.91
CA MET A 46 -10.45 0.47 -7.15
C MET A 46 -11.18 -0.53 -6.25
N LYS A 47 -11.50 -1.72 -6.78
CA LYS A 47 -12.13 -2.78 -5.99
C LYS A 47 -11.24 -3.32 -4.86
N LEU A 48 -9.94 -3.52 -5.12
CA LEU A 48 -8.99 -3.92 -4.07
C LEU A 48 -8.97 -2.88 -2.95
N LYS A 49 -8.93 -1.59 -3.32
CA LYS A 49 -8.96 -0.51 -2.34
C LYS A 49 -10.25 -0.53 -1.50
N GLU A 50 -11.40 -0.58 -2.15
CA GLU A 50 -12.72 -0.54 -1.49
C GLU A 50 -12.95 -1.77 -0.59
N ASN A 51 -12.72 -2.96 -1.11
CA ASN A 51 -13.09 -4.21 -0.43
C ASN A 51 -12.05 -4.65 0.62
N VAL A 52 -10.79 -4.26 0.44
CA VAL A 52 -9.68 -4.73 1.27
C VAL A 52 -8.98 -3.57 1.96
N LEU A 53 -8.32 -2.68 1.21
CA LEU A 53 -7.41 -1.70 1.82
C LEU A 53 -8.11 -0.69 2.74
N ASP A 54 -9.38 -0.37 2.44
CA ASP A 54 -10.21 0.53 3.23
C ASP A 54 -11.01 -0.18 4.33
N SER A 55 -10.97 -1.52 4.39
CA SER A 55 -11.64 -2.28 5.43
C SER A 55 -11.00 -2.07 6.80
N ASN A 56 -11.81 -2.14 7.86
CA ASN A 56 -11.33 -1.99 9.23
C ASN A 56 -10.36 -3.11 9.64
N SER A 57 -10.59 -4.35 9.19
CA SER A 57 -9.71 -5.49 9.51
C SER A 57 -8.33 -5.33 8.88
N PHE A 58 -8.25 -4.92 7.61
CA PHE A 58 -6.97 -4.67 6.95
C PHE A 58 -6.21 -3.51 7.57
N ARG A 59 -6.90 -2.42 7.90
CA ARG A 59 -6.28 -1.28 8.60
C ARG A 59 -5.80 -1.67 10.00
N ALA A 60 -6.58 -2.43 10.77
CA ALA A 60 -6.13 -2.92 12.07
C ALA A 60 -4.92 -3.86 11.95
N PHE A 61 -4.88 -4.72 10.94
CA PHE A 61 -3.72 -5.58 10.67
C PHE A 61 -2.48 -4.74 10.33
N CYS A 62 -2.60 -3.76 9.43
CA CYS A 62 -1.46 -2.95 9.02
C CYS A 62 -0.93 -2.07 10.15
N SER A 63 -1.79 -1.53 11.02
CA SER A 63 -1.34 -0.64 12.09
C SER A 63 -0.35 -1.30 13.06
N VAL A 64 -0.45 -2.63 13.19
CA VAL A 64 0.43 -3.45 14.01
C VAL A 64 1.62 -3.99 13.22
N ASN A 65 1.43 -4.40 11.97
CA ASN A 65 2.39 -5.26 11.27
C ASN A 65 3.12 -4.59 10.10
N MET A 66 2.55 -3.54 9.50
CA MET A 66 2.92 -3.11 8.15
C MET A 66 2.92 -1.59 7.97
N VAL A 67 3.82 -1.08 7.15
CA VAL A 67 3.77 0.28 6.61
C VAL A 67 3.21 0.25 5.18
N LEU A 68 2.22 1.09 4.90
CA LEU A 68 1.59 1.16 3.57
C LEU A 68 2.30 2.18 2.69
N VAL A 69 2.76 1.75 1.52
CA VAL A 69 3.29 2.64 0.47
C VAL A 69 2.46 2.44 -0.80
N SER A 70 1.92 3.52 -1.36
CA SER A 70 1.12 3.49 -2.59
C SER A 70 1.78 4.32 -3.69
N ILE A 71 2.14 3.66 -4.79
CA ILE A 71 2.64 4.27 -6.02
C ILE A 71 1.51 4.20 -7.06
N ASP A 72 0.70 5.26 -7.10
CA ASP A 72 -0.45 5.35 -7.98
C ASP A 72 -0.06 5.92 -9.36
N PHE A 73 -0.79 5.56 -10.41
CA PHE A 73 -0.59 6.03 -11.78
C PHE A 73 -1.91 6.50 -12.39
N PRO A 74 -2.49 7.62 -11.92
CA PRO A 74 -3.75 8.12 -12.45
C PRO A 74 -3.57 8.64 -13.88
N ARG A 75 -4.63 8.58 -14.68
CA ARG A 75 -4.70 9.26 -15.98
C ARG A 75 -4.75 10.77 -15.77
N ASN A 76 -5.51 11.24 -14.79
CA ASN A 76 -5.49 12.64 -14.41
C ASN A 76 -4.24 12.96 -13.59
N LYS A 77 -3.29 13.67 -14.21
CA LYS A 77 -2.03 14.09 -13.57
C LYS A 77 -2.00 15.58 -13.22
N SER A 78 -3.15 16.28 -13.21
CA SER A 78 -3.21 17.73 -12.98
C SER A 78 -2.55 18.16 -11.66
N ASN A 79 -2.55 17.28 -10.66
CA ASN A 79 -2.03 17.54 -9.32
C ASN A 79 -0.66 16.88 -9.06
N ILE A 80 -0.03 16.27 -10.07
CA ILE A 80 1.24 15.55 -9.92
C ILE A 80 2.33 16.32 -10.66
N ASN A 81 3.36 16.73 -9.93
CA ASN A 81 4.47 17.46 -10.54
C ASN A 81 5.44 16.50 -11.29
N LYS A 82 6.30 17.07 -12.14
CA LYS A 82 7.24 16.29 -12.98
C LYS A 82 8.22 15.44 -12.17
N ASN A 83 8.68 15.91 -11.00
CA ASN A 83 9.61 15.15 -10.17
C ASN A 83 8.93 13.93 -9.54
N GLU A 84 7.68 14.09 -9.13
CA GLU A 84 6.87 13.01 -8.60
C GLU A 84 6.54 11.97 -9.68
N ILE A 85 6.23 12.38 -10.90
CA ILE A 85 6.04 11.46 -12.04
C ILE A 85 7.32 10.63 -12.26
N LYS A 86 8.48 11.29 -12.37
CA LYS A 86 9.77 10.61 -12.56
C LYS A 86 10.08 9.63 -11.42
N TYR A 87 9.77 10.02 -10.18
CA TYR A 87 9.96 9.14 -9.04
C TYR A 87 9.06 7.91 -9.12
N ARG A 88 7.76 8.07 -9.42
CA ARG A 88 6.84 6.94 -9.60
C ARG A 88 7.33 6.00 -10.71
N GLU A 89 7.77 6.55 -11.84
CA GLU A 89 8.34 5.79 -12.97
C GLU A 89 9.62 5.04 -12.58
N GLN A 90 10.52 5.66 -11.82
CA GLN A 90 11.74 5.01 -11.33
C GLN A 90 11.39 3.81 -10.42
N ILE A 91 10.48 4.01 -9.46
CA ILE A 91 10.06 2.93 -8.54
C ILE A 91 9.34 1.81 -9.31
N ALA A 92 8.52 2.15 -10.32
CA ALA A 92 7.90 1.13 -11.17
C ALA A 92 8.93 0.39 -12.04
N ALA A 93 9.95 1.06 -12.57
CA ALA A 93 11.00 0.38 -13.32
C ALA A 93 11.76 -0.65 -12.47
N GLU A 94 11.95 -0.36 -11.18
CA GLU A 94 12.63 -1.26 -10.24
C GLU A 94 11.72 -2.41 -9.76
N TYR A 95 10.49 -2.11 -9.34
CA TYR A 95 9.64 -3.10 -8.67
C TYR A 95 8.50 -3.63 -9.54
N ASN A 96 8.07 -2.95 -10.60
CA ASN A 96 6.95 -3.33 -11.47
C ASN A 96 7.25 -3.12 -12.97
N PRO A 97 8.34 -3.70 -13.52
CA PRO A 97 8.78 -3.43 -14.90
C PRO A 97 7.77 -3.89 -15.96
N ASN A 98 6.88 -4.83 -15.61
CA ASN A 98 5.84 -5.35 -16.49
C ASN A 98 4.54 -4.52 -16.48
N GLY A 99 4.45 -3.49 -15.63
CA GLY A 99 3.28 -2.62 -15.56
C GLY A 99 2.00 -3.33 -15.12
N ILE A 100 2.09 -4.17 -14.09
CA ILE A 100 0.96 -4.96 -13.56
C ILE A 100 0.14 -4.08 -12.61
N PHE A 101 -1.20 -4.14 -12.71
CA PHE A 101 -2.11 -3.36 -11.88
C PHE A 101 -3.42 -4.11 -11.54
N PRO A 102 -3.84 -4.19 -10.26
CA PRO A 102 -3.03 -3.85 -9.08
C PRO A 102 -1.85 -4.81 -8.96
N TYR A 103 -0.74 -4.33 -8.38
CA TYR A 103 0.39 -5.17 -8.05
C TYR A 103 0.89 -4.82 -6.65
N VAL A 104 0.96 -5.82 -5.78
CA VAL A 104 1.29 -5.63 -4.37
C VAL A 104 2.52 -6.44 -4.02
N LEU A 105 3.51 -5.78 -3.42
CA LEU A 105 4.73 -6.42 -2.94
C LEU A 105 4.82 -6.28 -1.43
N ILE A 106 5.26 -7.34 -0.77
CA ILE A 106 5.64 -7.32 0.63
C ILE A 106 7.15 -7.23 0.67
N LEU A 107 7.67 -6.15 1.21
CA LEU A 107 9.09 -5.89 1.36
C LEU A 107 9.50 -6.02 2.83
N ASP A 108 10.73 -6.46 3.07
CA ASP A 108 11.35 -6.25 4.38
C ASP A 108 11.71 -4.76 4.59
N GLU A 109 12.22 -4.42 5.77
CA GLU A 109 12.60 -3.06 6.14
C GLU A 109 13.77 -2.49 5.30
N LYS A 110 14.46 -3.34 4.53
CA LYS A 110 15.55 -2.97 3.62
C LYS A 110 15.10 -2.82 2.17
N GLY A 111 13.82 -3.09 1.88
CA GLY A 111 13.24 -3.00 0.54
C GLY A 111 13.37 -4.29 -0.27
N ILE A 112 13.80 -5.40 0.32
CA ILE A 112 13.90 -6.68 -0.38
C ILE A 112 12.53 -7.32 -0.48
N VAL A 113 12.15 -7.72 -1.71
CA VAL A 113 10.88 -8.37 -2.00
C VAL A 113 10.83 -9.76 -1.36
N GLN A 114 9.86 -9.96 -0.47
CA GLN A 114 9.58 -11.23 0.20
C GLN A 114 8.41 -11.98 -0.46
N LYS A 115 7.42 -11.24 -0.98
CA LYS A 115 6.21 -11.80 -1.59
C LYS A 115 5.62 -10.82 -2.60
N THR A 116 4.93 -11.35 -3.61
CA THR A 116 4.23 -10.56 -4.63
C THR A 116 2.82 -11.11 -4.85
N LEU A 117 1.89 -10.21 -5.13
CA LEU A 117 0.50 -10.51 -5.47
C LEU A 117 0.13 -9.72 -6.72
N GLU A 118 -0.23 -10.45 -7.77
CA GLU A 118 -0.63 -9.89 -9.06
C GLU A 118 -2.15 -9.90 -9.22
N GLY A 119 -2.71 -8.74 -9.51
CA GLY A 119 -4.15 -8.56 -9.69
C GLY A 119 -4.93 -8.64 -8.39
N TYR A 120 -6.25 -8.67 -8.53
CA TYR A 120 -7.21 -8.84 -7.44
C TYR A 120 -8.39 -9.65 -7.95
N ARG A 121 -8.75 -10.72 -7.25
CA ARG A 121 -9.75 -11.71 -7.72
C ARG A 121 -11.07 -11.61 -6.97
N GLY A 122 -11.22 -10.62 -6.09
CA GLY A 122 -12.43 -10.40 -5.31
C GLY A 122 -12.37 -11.01 -3.91
N GLU A 123 -11.18 -11.31 -3.41
CA GLU A 123 -10.94 -11.75 -2.04
C GLU A 123 -11.46 -10.71 -1.03
N ASP A 124 -12.05 -11.15 0.07
CA ASP A 124 -12.32 -10.26 1.19
C ASP A 124 -11.02 -9.92 1.95
N ALA A 125 -11.14 -9.00 2.90
CA ALA A 125 -10.00 -8.51 3.66
C ALA A 125 -9.30 -9.61 4.49
N GLU A 126 -10.03 -10.57 5.07
CA GLU A 126 -9.42 -11.61 5.90
C GLU A 126 -8.63 -12.60 5.04
N VAL A 127 -9.21 -13.03 3.93
CA VAL A 127 -8.52 -13.87 2.94
C VAL A 127 -7.27 -13.16 2.42
N TYR A 128 -7.38 -11.87 2.11
CA TYR A 128 -6.26 -11.09 1.62
C TYR A 128 -5.14 -10.94 2.67
N ILE A 129 -5.48 -10.65 3.93
CA ILE A 129 -4.51 -10.59 5.04
C ILE A 129 -3.75 -11.92 5.17
N ASN A 130 -4.47 -13.04 5.08
CA ASN A 130 -3.87 -14.37 5.17
C ASN A 130 -2.86 -14.64 4.04
N GLN A 131 -3.02 -14.02 2.87
CA GLN A 131 -2.05 -14.14 1.78
C GLN A 131 -0.78 -13.34 2.04
N ILE A 132 -0.82 -12.25 2.81
CA ILE A 132 0.29 -11.28 2.92
C ILE A 132 1.04 -11.28 4.26
N GLN A 133 0.48 -11.84 5.33
CA GLN A 133 1.18 -11.96 6.61
C GLN A 133 2.47 -12.80 6.51
#